data_AF-A0A3D3CI75-F1
#
_entry.id   AF-A0A3D3CI75-F1
#
_cell.length_a   1.000
_cell.length_b   1.000
_cell.length_c   1.000
_cell.angle_alpha   90.00
_cell.angle_beta   90.00
_cell.angle_gamma   90.00
#
_symmetry.space_group_name_H-M   'P 1'
#
loop_
_entity.id
_entity.type
_entity.pdbx_description
1 polymer ?
#
loop_
_entity_poly.entity_id
_entity_poly.type
_entity_poly.pdbx_seq_one_letter_code
_entity_poly.pdbx_strand_id
1 'polypeptide(L)'
;MKRSSLLLVLFLLFMICSAPSSWAAEEVIHRFDVTASVHRDASVTVVERMHLTSLGQEIRRGIIRVFPTDYTGPSGRVRTGFQLLSARLDGRPVPASVERVGGNLEIRLGDPNVFVPPGEHTYEIEYRTVGWIGFYENQDELYWNVTGNDWIFPIERASFLVILP
;
A
#
# COMPACT_ATOMS: atom_id res chain seq x y z
N MET A 1 40.86 -4.60 46.38
CA MET A 1 41.04 -4.16 44.98
C MET A 1 40.34 -5.06 43.96
N LYS A 2 40.48 -6.40 43.98
CA LYS A 2 39.85 -7.30 42.97
C LYS A 2 38.31 -7.35 43.01
N ARG A 3 37.69 -7.27 44.21
CA ARG A 3 36.23 -7.32 44.39
C ARG A 3 35.51 -6.05 43.92
N SER A 4 36.12 -4.87 44.13
CA SER A 4 35.59 -3.58 43.68
C SER A 4 35.63 -3.45 42.15
N SER A 5 36.67 -3.98 41.51
CA SER A 5 36.75 -4.04 40.04
C SER A 5 35.71 -4.99 39.43
N LEU A 6 35.41 -6.11 40.09
CA LEU A 6 34.38 -7.05 39.63
C LEU A 6 32.96 -6.46 39.74
N LEU A 7 32.67 -5.74 40.83
CA LEU A 7 31.40 -5.02 41.02
C LEU A 7 31.22 -3.90 39.99
N LEU A 8 32.29 -3.18 39.65
CA LEU A 8 32.26 -2.13 38.63
C LEU A 8 32.00 -2.72 37.24
N VAL A 9 32.63 -3.85 36.89
CA VAL A 9 32.40 -4.55 35.62
C VAL A 9 30.98 -5.09 35.53
N LEU A 10 30.44 -5.67 36.61
CA LEU A 10 29.05 -6.13 36.65
C LEU A 10 28.05 -4.98 36.49
N PHE A 11 28.34 -3.82 37.09
CA PHE A 11 27.52 -2.62 36.98
C PHE A 11 27.53 -2.02 35.57
N LEU A 12 28.69 -2.00 34.91
CA LEU A 12 28.79 -1.57 33.50
C LEU A 12 28.06 -2.54 32.55
N LEU A 13 28.17 -3.86 32.75
CA LEU A 13 27.43 -4.85 31.97
C LEU A 13 25.91 -4.72 32.17
N PHE A 14 25.47 -4.42 33.40
CA PHE A 14 24.06 -4.16 33.68
C PHE A 14 23.55 -2.91 32.96
N MET A 15 24.32 -1.82 32.93
CA MET A 15 23.94 -0.62 32.16
C MET A 15 23.86 -0.86 30.65
N ILE A 16 24.74 -1.67 30.07
CA ILE A 16 24.72 -2.01 28.64
C ILE A 16 23.48 -2.85 28.28
N CYS A 17 23.08 -3.79 29.14
CA CYS A 17 21.84 -4.56 28.95
C CYS A 17 20.56 -3.79 29.29
N SER A 18 20.66 -2.63 29.95
CA SER A 18 19.52 -1.78 30.33
C SER A 18 19.25 -0.67 29.33
N ALA A 19 20.00 -0.58 28.23
CA ALA A 19 19.70 0.38 27.19
C ALA A 19 18.28 0.07 26.68
N PRO A 20 17.31 1.00 26.82
CA PRO A 20 15.99 0.77 26.26
C PRO A 20 16.18 0.52 24.77
N SER A 21 15.74 -0.64 24.31
CA SER A 21 15.52 -0.84 22.88
C SER A 21 14.47 0.19 22.49
N SER A 22 14.91 1.30 21.91
CA SER A 22 14.02 2.18 21.17
C SER A 22 13.53 1.33 20.01
N TRP A 23 12.37 0.71 20.16
CA TRP A 23 11.60 0.25 19.02
C TRP A 23 11.41 1.50 18.16
N ALA A 24 12.19 1.60 17.10
CA ALA A 24 12.03 2.69 16.16
C ALA A 24 10.58 2.59 15.69
N ALA A 25 9.82 3.68 15.83
CA ALA A 25 8.53 3.75 15.16
C ALA A 25 8.78 3.50 13.67
N GLU A 26 7.94 2.68 13.06
CA GLU A 26 8.00 2.36 11.64
C GLU A 26 6.77 2.93 10.94
N GLU A 27 6.94 3.35 9.68
CA GLU A 27 5.81 3.67 8.82
C GLU A 27 5.09 2.36 8.45
N VAL A 28 3.80 2.28 8.74
CA VAL A 28 3.03 1.04 8.67
C VAL A 28 1.66 1.31 8.08
N ILE A 29 1.16 0.38 7.27
CA ILE A 29 -0.23 0.37 6.82
C ILE A 29 -1.03 -0.48 7.80
N HIS A 30 -1.73 0.18 8.72
CA HIS A 30 -2.57 -0.49 9.70
C HIS A 30 -3.74 -1.24 9.05
N ARG A 31 -4.32 -0.64 8.00
CA ARG A 31 -5.46 -1.23 7.31
C ARG A 31 -5.48 -0.87 5.83
N PHE A 32 -5.67 -1.90 5.00
CA PHE A 32 -5.86 -1.79 3.57
C PHE A 32 -7.21 -2.41 3.20
N ASP A 33 -8.22 -1.57 2.99
CA ASP A 33 -9.55 -2.02 2.57
C ASP A 33 -9.74 -1.77 1.07
N VAL A 34 -10.14 -2.80 0.34
CA VAL A 34 -10.42 -2.71 -1.09
C VAL A 34 -11.86 -3.11 -1.36
N THR A 35 -12.59 -2.27 -2.09
CA THR A 35 -13.91 -2.60 -2.62
C THR A 35 -13.87 -2.60 -4.13
N ALA A 36 -14.18 -3.73 -4.76
CA ALA A 36 -14.26 -3.90 -6.20
C ALA A 36 -15.72 -4.09 -6.62
N SER A 37 -16.26 -3.14 -7.37
CA SER A 37 -17.61 -3.23 -7.96
C SER A 37 -17.48 -3.65 -9.41
N VAL A 38 -17.93 -4.87 -9.72
CA VAL A 38 -17.95 -5.42 -11.07
C VAL A 38 -19.21 -4.92 -11.79
N HIS A 39 -19.04 -4.45 -13.03
CA HIS A 39 -20.12 -3.94 -13.87
C HIS A 39 -20.48 -4.95 -14.97
N ARG A 40 -21.68 -4.82 -15.54
CA ARG A 40 -22.17 -5.71 -16.61
C ARG A 40 -21.33 -5.68 -17.90
N ASP A 41 -20.56 -4.62 -18.11
CA ASP A 41 -19.62 -4.47 -19.24
C ASP A 41 -18.23 -5.06 -18.95
N ALA A 42 -18.10 -5.85 -17.87
CA ALA A 42 -16.85 -6.43 -17.37
C ALA A 42 -15.80 -5.40 -16.91
N SER A 43 -16.16 -4.13 -16.81
CA SER A 43 -15.33 -3.15 -16.11
C SER A 43 -15.46 -3.31 -14.59
N VAL A 44 -14.45 -2.85 -13.87
CA VAL A 44 -14.42 -2.87 -12.41
C VAL A 44 -14.10 -1.46 -11.92
N THR A 45 -14.95 -0.93 -11.05
CA THR A 45 -14.62 0.26 -10.25
C THR A 45 -14.06 -0.19 -8.92
N VAL A 46 -12.86 0.28 -8.58
CA VAL A 46 -12.16 -0.11 -7.37
C VAL A 46 -11.93 1.11 -6.50
N VAL A 47 -12.23 0.97 -5.21
CA VAL A 47 -11.89 1.93 -4.17
C VAL A 47 -10.94 1.26 -3.20
N GLU A 48 -9.73 1.80 -3.07
CA GLU A 48 -8.73 1.38 -2.10
C GLU A 48 -8.62 2.43 -0.99
N ARG A 49 -8.67 2.00 0.27
CA ARG A 49 -8.46 2.85 1.45
C ARG A 49 -7.31 2.30 2.27
N MET A 50 -6.30 3.13 2.47
CA MET A 50 -5.07 2.78 3.19
C MET A 50 -4.94 3.70 4.39
N HIS A 51 -5.17 3.15 5.58
CA HIS A 51 -4.93 3.82 6.86
C HIS A 51 -3.51 3.49 7.31
N LEU A 52 -2.68 4.51 7.45
CA LEU A 52 -1.25 4.35 7.72
C LEU A 52 -0.71 5.39 8.69
N THR A 53 0.45 5.10 9.26
CA THR A 53 1.25 6.07 10.02
C THR A 53 2.39 6.58 9.15
N SER A 54 2.50 7.91 8.98
CA SER A 54 3.68 8.59 8.45
C SER A 54 4.57 9.05 9.59
N LEU A 55 5.87 8.86 9.43
CA LEU A 55 6.90 9.41 10.31
C LEU A 55 7.72 10.49 9.60
N GLY A 56 7.33 10.84 8.36
CA GLY A 56 8.05 11.75 7.49
C GLY A 56 9.38 11.17 6.99
N GLN A 57 9.51 9.84 6.95
CA GLN A 57 10.74 9.15 6.53
C GLN A 57 10.68 8.74 5.06
N GLU A 58 9.91 7.72 4.72
CA GLU A 58 9.64 7.33 3.34
C GLU A 58 8.36 8.04 2.85
N ILE A 59 7.34 8.16 3.72
CA ILE A 59 6.11 8.92 3.45
C ILE A 59 6.36 10.41 3.71
N ARG A 60 7.16 11.04 2.84
CA ARG A 60 7.52 12.46 2.98
C ARG A 60 6.53 13.40 2.31
N ARG A 61 6.12 13.06 1.09
CA ARG A 61 5.32 13.94 0.21
C ARG A 61 4.11 13.26 -0.39
N GLY A 62 3.90 12.01 -0.01
CA GLY A 62 2.98 11.12 -0.67
C GLY A 62 3.39 9.67 -0.52
N ILE A 63 2.62 8.80 -1.18
CA ILE A 63 2.93 7.38 -1.35
C ILE A 63 2.94 7.02 -2.84
N ILE A 64 3.57 5.90 -3.16
CA ILE A 64 3.52 5.31 -4.50
C ILE A 64 2.78 3.99 -4.42
N ARG A 65 1.68 3.87 -5.17
CA ARG A 65 0.93 2.63 -5.33
C ARG A 65 1.29 2.02 -6.68
N VAL A 66 1.92 0.85 -6.66
CA VAL A 66 2.26 0.08 -7.86
C VAL A 66 1.11 -0.86 -8.23
N PHE A 67 0.46 -0.60 -9.35
CA PHE A 67 -0.63 -1.41 -9.86
C PHE A 67 -0.18 -2.23 -11.08
N PRO A 68 0.05 -3.54 -10.94
CA PRO A 68 0.36 -4.40 -12.08
C PRO A 68 -0.78 -4.41 -13.10
N THR A 69 -0.45 -4.30 -14.40
CA THR A 69 -1.47 -4.27 -15.48
C THR A 69 -1.27 -5.32 -16.55
N ASP A 70 -0.12 -6.00 -16.56
CA ASP A 70 0.21 -6.96 -17.59
C ASP A 70 0.15 -8.37 -17.01
N TYR A 71 -0.79 -9.19 -17.50
CA TYR A 71 -1.03 -10.55 -17.02
C TYR A 71 -1.11 -11.52 -18.18
N THR A 72 -0.96 -12.80 -17.88
CA THR A 72 -1.22 -13.87 -18.85
C THR A 72 -2.61 -14.42 -18.58
N GLY A 73 -3.54 -14.18 -19.51
CA GLY A 73 -4.85 -14.80 -19.51
C GLY A 73 -4.91 -16.01 -20.45
N PRO A 74 -6.09 -16.64 -20.59
CA PRO A 74 -6.29 -17.84 -21.41
C PRO A 74 -5.94 -17.64 -22.90
N SER A 75 -6.14 -16.42 -23.41
CA SER A 75 -5.86 -16.03 -24.80
C SER A 75 -4.47 -15.42 -25.00
N GLY A 76 -3.58 -15.50 -24.00
CA GLY A 76 -2.24 -14.92 -24.02
C GLY A 76 -2.11 -13.68 -23.14
N ARG A 77 -1.10 -12.83 -23.42
CA ARG A 77 -0.86 -11.62 -22.61
C ARG A 77 -2.00 -10.62 -22.76
N VAL A 78 -2.57 -10.24 -21.63
CA VAL A 78 -3.59 -9.20 -21.49
C VAL A 78 -2.93 -7.99 -20.84
N ARG A 79 -3.14 -6.82 -21.43
CA ARG A 79 -2.81 -5.53 -20.82
C ARG A 79 -4.10 -4.86 -20.41
N THR A 80 -4.27 -4.65 -19.11
CA THR A 80 -5.50 -4.11 -18.54
C THR A 80 -5.59 -2.60 -18.73
N GLY A 81 -6.80 -2.11 -18.96
CA GLY A 81 -7.06 -0.68 -19.07
C GLY A 81 -7.20 -0.07 -17.68
N PHE A 82 -6.77 1.18 -17.49
CA PHE A 82 -6.82 1.85 -16.19
C PHE A 82 -7.17 3.33 -16.36
N GLN A 83 -8.05 3.83 -15.52
CA GLN A 83 -8.43 5.23 -15.43
C GLN A 83 -8.55 5.62 -13.96
N LEU A 84 -7.68 6.52 -13.51
CA LEU A 84 -7.83 7.13 -12.18
C LEU A 84 -9.07 8.04 -12.18
N LEU A 85 -9.95 7.85 -11.22
CA LEU A 85 -11.19 8.63 -11.05
C LEU A 85 -11.02 9.66 -9.93
N SER A 86 -10.47 9.25 -8.78
CA SER A 86 -10.18 10.17 -7.68
C SER A 86 -9.00 9.71 -6.82
N ALA A 87 -8.36 10.69 -6.17
CA ALA A 87 -7.31 10.48 -5.18
C ALA A 87 -7.53 11.47 -4.04
N ARG A 88 -7.51 10.98 -2.80
CA ARG A 88 -7.71 11.78 -1.60
C ARG A 88 -6.68 11.44 -0.52
N LEU A 89 -6.30 12.45 0.25
CA LEU A 89 -5.57 12.36 1.52
C LEU A 89 -6.44 13.00 2.60
N ASP A 90 -6.79 12.22 3.63
CA ASP A 90 -7.63 12.63 4.75
C ASP A 90 -8.97 13.24 4.30
N GLY A 91 -9.59 12.60 3.31
CA GLY A 91 -10.87 13.00 2.72
C GLY A 91 -10.81 14.21 1.79
N ARG A 92 -9.65 14.84 1.61
CA ARG A 92 -9.46 15.99 0.70
C ARG A 92 -8.80 15.53 -0.61
N PRO A 93 -9.20 16.09 -1.77
CA PRO A 93 -8.50 15.82 -3.01
C PRO A 93 -7.00 16.10 -2.89
N VAL A 94 -6.17 15.21 -3.41
CA VAL A 94 -4.71 15.35 -3.44
C VAL A 94 -4.22 15.22 -4.88
N PRO A 95 -3.17 15.95 -5.29
CA PRO A 95 -2.55 15.72 -6.59
C PRO A 95 -2.13 14.26 -6.75
N ALA A 96 -2.31 13.74 -7.96
CA ALA A 96 -1.89 12.39 -8.30
C ALA A 96 -1.39 12.34 -9.74
N SER A 97 -0.44 11.45 -10.00
CA SER A 97 0.05 11.17 -11.34
C SER A 97 0.13 9.66 -11.56
N VAL A 98 -0.19 9.23 -12.77
CA VAL A 98 -0.12 7.83 -13.16
C VAL A 98 0.91 7.70 -14.27
N GLU A 99 1.95 6.91 -14.01
CA GLU A 99 3.01 6.64 -14.98
C GLU A 99 3.09 5.15 -15.26
N ARG A 100 3.40 4.79 -16.50
CA ARG A 100 3.61 3.39 -16.87
C ARG A 100 5.09 3.04 -16.78
N VAL A 101 5.40 2.01 -16.01
CA VAL A 101 6.77 1.52 -15.82
C VAL A 101 6.77 0.01 -16.10
N GLY A 102 7.26 -0.38 -17.28
CA GLY A 102 7.25 -1.77 -17.73
C GLY A 102 5.83 -2.35 -17.82
N GLY A 103 5.57 -3.42 -17.05
CA GLY A 103 4.27 -4.10 -16.96
C GLY A 103 3.33 -3.54 -15.87
N ASN A 104 3.75 -2.46 -15.19
CA ASN A 104 3.04 -1.87 -14.06
C ASN A 104 2.63 -0.42 -14.35
N LEU A 105 1.71 0.07 -13.53
CA LEU A 105 1.46 1.49 -13.33
C LEU A 105 1.99 1.92 -11.97
N GLU A 106 2.69 3.05 -11.92
CA GLU A 106 3.04 3.74 -10.68
C GLU A 106 2.09 4.91 -10.49
N ILE A 107 1.28 4.82 -9.44
CA ILE A 107 0.32 5.86 -9.05
C ILE A 107 0.96 6.63 -7.90
N ARG A 108 1.47 7.83 -8.19
CA ARG A 108 2.01 8.73 -7.16
C ARG A 108 0.86 9.54 -6.57
N LEU A 109 0.70 9.49 -5.26
CA LEU A 109 -0.39 10.14 -4.52
C LEU A 109 0.22 11.14 -3.54
N GLY A 110 0.10 12.43 -3.81
CA GLY A 110 0.75 13.47 -3.03
C GLY A 110 1.22 14.66 -3.86
N ASP A 111 1.48 15.77 -3.18
CA ASP A 111 2.03 16.97 -3.80
C ASP A 111 3.56 16.98 -3.64
N PRO A 112 4.35 17.05 -4.74
CA PRO A 112 5.82 17.05 -4.66
C PRO A 112 6.41 18.27 -3.93
N ASN A 113 5.61 19.29 -3.63
CA ASN A 113 6.03 20.49 -2.91
C ASN A 113 5.55 20.53 -1.46
N VAL A 114 4.58 19.71 -1.07
CA VAL A 114 4.02 19.68 0.29
C VAL A 114 4.53 18.46 1.05
N PHE A 115 4.83 18.62 2.34
CA PHE A 115 5.17 17.49 3.20
C PHE A 115 3.92 16.91 3.84
N VAL A 116 3.86 15.59 3.93
CA VAL A 116 2.89 14.87 4.76
C VAL A 116 3.34 15.03 6.22
N PRO A 117 2.50 15.58 7.11
CA PRO A 117 2.84 15.66 8.53
C PRO A 117 3.09 14.26 9.12
N PRO A 118 3.96 14.12 10.14
CA PRO A 118 3.99 12.89 10.91
C PRO A 118 2.65 12.66 11.63
N GLY A 119 2.17 11.41 11.63
CA GLY A 119 0.90 11.03 12.23
C GLY A 119 0.12 10.00 11.40
N GLU A 120 -1.12 9.75 11.82
CA GLU A 120 -2.04 8.87 11.09
C GLU A 120 -2.68 9.59 9.91
N HIS A 121 -2.75 8.91 8.78
CA HIS A 121 -3.32 9.42 7.54
C HIS A 121 -4.12 8.35 6.81
N THR A 122 -5.11 8.79 6.04
CA THR A 122 -5.88 7.91 5.14
C THR A 122 -5.73 8.36 3.71
N TYR A 123 -5.13 7.50 2.88
CA TYR A 123 -5.19 7.64 1.43
C TYR A 123 -6.39 6.87 0.90
N GLU A 124 -7.14 7.50 0.00
CA GLU A 124 -8.21 6.86 -0.78
C GLU A 124 -7.93 7.06 -2.26
N ILE A 125 -7.93 5.97 -3.02
CA ILE A 125 -7.92 6.03 -4.48
C ILE A 125 -9.14 5.32 -5.06
N GLU A 126 -9.69 5.91 -6.10
CA GLU A 126 -10.77 5.34 -6.88
C GLU A 126 -10.35 5.28 -8.35
N TYR A 127 -10.50 4.12 -8.97
CA TYR A 127 -10.17 3.94 -10.38
C TYR A 127 -11.12 2.98 -11.07
N ARG A 128 -11.27 3.14 -12.39
CA ARG A 128 -11.96 2.19 -13.26
C ARG A 128 -10.92 1.40 -14.05
N THR A 129 -11.15 0.10 -14.17
CA THR A 129 -10.27 -0.78 -14.92
C THR A 129 -11.05 -1.80 -15.73
N VAL A 130 -10.41 -2.39 -16.76
CA VAL A 130 -10.99 -3.40 -17.66
C VAL A 130 -9.98 -4.48 -17.99
N GLY A 131 -10.45 -5.65 -18.39
CA GLY A 131 -9.60 -6.78 -18.78
C GLY A 131 -9.16 -7.70 -17.63
N TRP A 132 -9.85 -7.61 -16.49
CA TRP A 132 -9.60 -8.42 -15.30
C TRP A 132 -10.57 -9.59 -15.11
N ILE A 133 -11.65 -9.62 -15.91
CA ILE A 133 -12.61 -10.72 -15.94
C ILE A 133 -12.21 -11.67 -17.06
N GLY A 134 -11.83 -12.88 -16.71
CA GLY A 134 -11.66 -13.99 -17.63
C GLY A 134 -12.98 -14.73 -17.82
N PHE A 135 -13.36 -14.99 -19.07
CA PHE A 135 -14.54 -15.78 -19.42
C PHE A 135 -14.10 -17.18 -19.82
N TYR A 136 -14.49 -18.19 -19.05
CA TYR A 136 -14.20 -19.61 -19.32
C TYR A 136 -15.50 -20.36 -19.62
N GLU A 137 -15.39 -21.59 -20.13
CA GLU A 137 -16.55 -22.40 -20.56
C GLU A 137 -17.62 -22.57 -19.46
N ASN A 138 -17.19 -22.71 -18.20
CA ASN A 138 -18.10 -23.01 -17.08
C ASN A 138 -18.17 -21.91 -16.01
N GLN A 139 -17.38 -20.84 -16.12
CA GLN A 139 -17.25 -19.83 -15.07
C GLN A 139 -16.60 -18.55 -15.56
N ASP A 140 -16.88 -17.47 -14.86
CA ASP A 140 -16.15 -16.22 -14.96
C ASP A 140 -15.13 -16.14 -13.80
N GLU A 141 -13.98 -15.52 -14.05
CA GLU A 141 -12.91 -15.37 -13.06
C GLU A 141 -12.51 -13.91 -12.92
N LEU A 142 -12.50 -13.39 -11.69
CA LEU A 142 -11.82 -12.17 -11.33
C LEU A 142 -10.51 -12.52 -10.63
N TYR A 143 -9.39 -12.38 -11.33
CA TYR A 143 -8.06 -12.53 -10.72
C TYR A 143 -7.57 -11.17 -10.24
N TRP A 144 -7.33 -11.01 -8.93
CA TRP A 144 -7.02 -9.70 -8.35
C TRP A 144 -5.95 -9.76 -7.26
N ASN A 145 -4.84 -9.03 -7.43
CA ASN A 145 -3.86 -8.82 -6.36
C ASN A 145 -4.29 -7.62 -5.51
N VAL A 146 -4.90 -7.90 -4.35
CA VAL A 146 -5.53 -6.91 -3.48
C VAL A 146 -4.54 -5.87 -2.96
N THR A 147 -3.41 -6.31 -2.40
CA THR A 147 -2.45 -5.40 -1.74
C THR A 147 -1.33 -4.95 -2.66
N GLY A 148 -0.98 -5.72 -3.69
CA GLY A 148 0.25 -5.57 -4.44
C GLY A 148 1.46 -6.16 -3.70
N ASN A 149 2.63 -6.10 -4.34
CA ASN A 149 3.87 -6.74 -3.85
C ASN A 149 4.99 -5.75 -3.53
N ASP A 150 4.81 -4.46 -3.87
CA ASP A 150 5.89 -3.47 -3.91
C ASP A 150 5.88 -2.50 -2.72
N TRP A 151 5.10 -2.79 -1.67
CA TRP A 151 5.10 -2.00 -0.45
C TRP A 151 6.39 -2.23 0.33
N ILE A 152 7.04 -1.13 0.70
CA ILE A 152 8.16 -1.12 1.65
C ILE A 152 7.70 -1.10 3.11
N PHE A 153 6.39 -0.88 3.34
CA PHE A 153 5.76 -0.83 4.65
C PHE A 153 5.06 -2.16 4.95
N PRO A 154 5.09 -2.62 6.21
CA PRO A 154 4.24 -3.73 6.63
C PRO A 154 2.75 -3.36 6.49
N ILE A 155 1.94 -4.34 6.11
CA ILE A 155 0.48 -4.25 6.10
C ILE A 155 -0.03 -5.14 7.23
N GLU A 156 -0.63 -4.54 8.26
CA GLU A 156 -1.12 -5.29 9.43
C GLU A 156 -2.43 -6.02 9.15
N ARG A 157 -3.33 -5.38 8.38
CA ARG A 157 -4.63 -5.95 8.03
C ARG A 157 -5.05 -5.55 6.62
N ALA A 158 -5.55 -6.52 5.87
CA ALA A 158 -6.18 -6.29 4.57
C ALA A 158 -7.61 -6.84 4.55
N SER A 159 -8.50 -6.20 3.78
CA SER A 159 -9.82 -6.71 3.47
C SER A 159 -10.18 -6.47 2.01
N PHE A 160 -10.96 -7.39 1.43
CA PHE A 160 -11.43 -7.30 0.06
C PHE A 160 -12.92 -7.59 0.01
N LEU A 161 -13.70 -6.66 -0.55
CA LEU A 161 -15.12 -6.81 -0.82
C LEU A 161 -15.34 -6.74 -2.33
N VAL A 162 -15.93 -7.79 -2.90
CA VAL A 162 -16.39 -7.80 -4.28
C VAL A 162 -17.90 -7.66 -4.33
N ILE A 163 -18.38 -6.77 -5.19
CA ILE A 163 -19.81 -6.54 -5.46
C ILE A 163 -20.06 -6.94 -6.90
N LEU A 164 -20.99 -7.88 -7.11
CA LEU A 164 -21.36 -8.39 -8.42
C LEU A 164 -22.60 -7.64 -9.00
N PRO A 165 -22.80 -7.62 -10.33
CA PRO A 165 -23.89 -6.89 -11.00
C PRO A 165 -25.32 -7.38 -10.73
#